data_AF-A0A6C0JUD5-F1
#
_entry.id   AF-A0A6C0JUD5-F1
#
_cell.length_a   1.000
_cell.length_b   1.000
_cell.length_c   1.000
_cell.angle_alpha   90.00
_cell.angle_beta   90.00
_cell.angle_gamma   90.00
#
_symmetry.space_group_name_H-M   'P 1'
#
loop_
_entity.id
_entity.type
_entity.pdbx_description
1 polymer ?
#
loop_
_entity_poly.entity_id
_entity_poly.type
_entity_poly.pdbx_seq_one_letter_code
_entity_poly.pdbx_strand_id
1 'polypeptide(L)'
;MKLYKWLYIVHVCVYALNPSHFPNGKKKTYVSRTPPHEDLVLINPSKSSFVSKHWLANIINTMTTRDKRYYNEHPDLHIINRINQLEHYIQENRKQNDYYLAWMPKCKYGSKDVLFLIVCQTTNTGFYVKHVIPSPYWSPDQIGSCELKRALESLNSSIDFTVLYDTDMRYKLAWSTWNILNSMHS
;
A
#
# COMPACT_ATOMS: atom_id res chain seq x y z
N MET A 1 -6.06 -14.14 -26.34
CA MET A 1 -6.79 -13.34 -25.35
C MET A 1 -6.22 -11.92 -25.37
N LYS A 2 -6.97 -10.93 -25.88
CA LYS A 2 -6.47 -9.57 -26.13
C LYS A 2 -6.58 -8.75 -24.84
N LEU A 3 -5.46 -8.54 -24.13
CA LEU A 3 -5.39 -7.54 -23.06
C LEU A 3 -5.59 -6.16 -23.69
N TYR A 4 -6.70 -5.50 -23.38
CA TYR A 4 -6.92 -4.12 -23.80
C TYR A 4 -5.86 -3.22 -23.13
N LYS A 5 -5.03 -2.64 -23.99
CA LYS A 5 -3.99 -1.65 -23.72
C LYS A 5 -4.64 -0.37 -23.19
N TRP A 6 -4.88 -0.29 -21.88
CA TRP A 6 -5.19 0.98 -21.20
C TRP A 6 -4.00 1.36 -20.33
N LEU A 7 -2.92 1.81 -20.99
CA LEU A 7 -1.76 2.41 -20.34
C LEU A 7 -2.10 3.88 -19.99
N TYR A 8 -2.85 4.09 -18.91
CA TYR A 8 -2.92 5.41 -18.30
C TYR A 8 -1.64 5.63 -17.48
N ILE A 9 -0.69 6.35 -18.07
CA ILE A 9 0.50 6.83 -17.35
C ILE A 9 0.04 7.96 -16.41
N VAL A 10 -0.30 7.60 -15.17
CA VAL A 10 -0.54 8.59 -14.12
C VAL A 10 0.81 9.11 -13.62
N HIS A 11 1.04 10.41 -13.79
CA HIS A 11 2.12 11.14 -13.12
C HIS A 11 1.72 11.30 -11.64
N VAL A 12 2.45 10.64 -10.75
CA VAL A 12 2.30 10.78 -9.31
C VAL A 12 3.22 11.92 -8.87
N CYS A 13 2.69 13.13 -8.75
CA CYS A 13 3.40 14.23 -8.12
C CYS A 13 3.29 14.08 -6.60
N VAL A 14 4.39 13.72 -5.93
CA VAL A 14 4.47 13.66 -4.47
C VAL A 14 4.85 15.04 -3.96
N TYR A 15 3.88 15.86 -3.56
CA TYR A 15 4.14 17.13 -2.89
C TYR A 15 4.20 16.96 -1.38
N ALA A 16 5.29 17.44 -0.79
CA ALA A 16 5.60 17.36 0.63
C ALA A 16 4.81 18.40 1.46
N LEU A 17 3.85 17.91 2.24
CA LEU A 17 3.30 18.43 3.50
C LEU A 17 2.82 17.19 4.26
N ASN A 18 2.92 17.16 5.59
CA ASN A 18 2.63 16.00 6.44
C ASN A 18 1.43 15.17 5.91
N PRO A 19 1.65 14.09 5.13
CA PRO A 19 0.66 13.62 4.14
C PRO A 19 -0.62 13.09 4.75
N SER A 20 -0.63 12.82 6.05
CA SER A 20 -1.78 12.34 6.80
C SER A 20 -2.83 13.43 7.11
N HIS A 21 -2.45 14.71 7.06
CA HIS A 21 -3.31 15.84 7.43
C HIS A 21 -3.35 16.92 6.35
N PHE A 22 -4.43 17.67 6.32
CA PHE A 22 -4.54 18.89 5.53
C PHE A 22 -3.84 20.07 6.22
N PRO A 23 -3.58 21.18 5.51
CA PRO A 23 -3.02 22.40 6.11
C PRO A 23 -3.85 22.96 7.28
N ASN A 24 -5.15 22.66 7.32
CA ASN A 24 -6.05 23.05 8.40
C ASN A 24 -6.01 22.10 9.62
N GLY A 25 -5.10 21.12 9.64
CA GLY A 25 -4.93 20.14 10.72
C GLY A 25 -5.96 19.00 10.72
N LYS A 26 -6.93 18.97 9.81
CA LYS A 26 -7.88 17.83 9.71
C LYS A 26 -7.20 16.62 9.10
N LYS A 27 -7.47 15.44 9.66
CA LYS A 27 -6.98 14.14 9.15
C LYS A 27 -7.62 13.85 7.79
N LYS A 28 -6.82 13.39 6.83
CA LYS A 28 -7.34 12.95 5.53
C LYS A 28 -8.16 11.67 5.71
N THR A 29 -9.30 11.60 5.03
CA THR A 29 -10.15 10.41 4.97
C THR A 29 -10.32 9.97 3.53
N TYR A 30 -10.29 8.66 3.30
CA TYR A 30 -10.39 8.07 1.97
C TYR A 30 -11.64 7.21 1.85
N VAL A 31 -12.09 7.00 0.62
CA VAL A 31 -13.21 6.13 0.28
C VAL A 31 -12.79 5.29 -0.90
N SER A 32 -13.10 3.98 -0.86
CA SER A 32 -12.82 3.11 -2.00
C SER A 32 -13.72 3.47 -3.18
N ARG A 33 -13.17 3.34 -4.40
CA ARG A 33 -13.95 3.52 -5.62
C ARG A 33 -14.91 2.36 -5.86
N THR A 34 -15.83 2.60 -6.79
CA THR A 34 -16.73 1.58 -7.28
C THR A 34 -16.58 1.55 -8.81
N PRO A 35 -15.94 0.53 -9.39
CA PRO A 35 -15.42 -0.70 -8.75
C PRO A 35 -14.10 -0.50 -7.95
N PRO A 36 -13.84 -1.29 -6.88
CA PRO A 36 -12.68 -1.09 -5.99
C PRO A 36 -11.29 -1.21 -6.63
N HIS A 37 -11.14 -2.04 -7.68
CA HIS A 37 -9.85 -2.22 -8.37
C HIS A 37 -9.37 -0.94 -9.07
N GLU A 38 -10.24 0.05 -9.32
CA GLU A 38 -9.82 1.36 -9.85
C GLU A 38 -8.92 2.14 -8.89
N ASP A 39 -8.89 1.77 -7.61
CA ASP A 39 -7.95 2.33 -6.65
C ASP A 39 -6.53 1.75 -6.83
N LEU A 40 -6.35 0.69 -7.63
CA LEU A 40 -5.06 0.05 -7.89
C LEU A 40 -4.45 0.58 -9.18
N VAL A 41 -3.28 1.19 -9.07
CA VAL A 41 -2.53 1.74 -10.20
C VAL A 41 -1.28 0.91 -10.43
N LEU A 42 -1.14 0.37 -11.65
CA LEU A 42 0.08 -0.31 -12.06
C LEU A 42 1.24 0.70 -12.18
N ILE A 43 2.31 0.43 -11.45
CA ILE A 43 3.54 1.21 -11.47
C ILE A 43 4.71 0.30 -11.86
N ASN A 44 5.83 0.91 -12.26
CA ASN A 44 7.05 0.17 -12.56
C ASN A 44 7.94 0.05 -11.31
N PRO A 45 8.91 -0.87 -11.28
CA PRO A 45 9.79 -1.05 -10.12
C PRO A 45 10.51 0.25 -9.71
N SER A 46 10.92 1.07 -10.70
CA SER A 46 11.59 2.35 -10.44
C SER A 46 10.69 3.35 -9.68
N LYS A 47 9.41 3.44 -10.03
CA LYS A 47 8.42 4.29 -9.33
C LYS A 47 8.15 3.75 -7.93
N SER A 48 8.03 2.43 -7.76
CA SER A 48 7.89 1.81 -6.44
C SER A 48 9.07 2.16 -5.55
N SER A 49 10.30 2.02 -6.06
CA SER A 49 11.54 2.35 -5.35
C SER A 49 11.66 3.84 -5.03
N PHE A 50 11.18 4.70 -5.92
CA PHE A 50 11.14 6.15 -5.67
C PHE A 50 10.22 6.49 -4.49
N VAL A 51 9.00 5.94 -4.49
CA VAL A 51 8.00 6.20 -3.44
C VAL A 51 8.48 5.65 -2.08
N SER A 52 8.97 4.41 -2.05
CA SER A 52 9.47 3.77 -0.83
C SER A 52 10.66 4.53 -0.22
N LYS A 53 11.63 4.97 -1.05
CA LYS A 53 12.78 5.77 -0.59
C LYS A 53 12.36 7.14 -0.09
N HIS A 54 11.38 7.77 -0.74
CA HIS A 54 10.85 9.04 -0.27
C HIS A 54 10.16 8.90 1.10
N TRP A 55 9.40 7.82 1.31
CA TRP A 55 8.85 7.49 2.64
C TRP A 55 9.96 7.28 3.67
N LEU A 56 10.99 6.49 3.33
CA LEU A 56 12.12 6.24 4.22
C LEU A 56 12.86 7.53 4.61
N ALA A 57 13.17 8.38 3.63
CA ALA A 57 13.85 9.66 3.87
C ALA A 57 13.06 10.55 4.83
N ASN A 58 11.73 10.59 4.69
CA ASN A 58 10.89 11.37 5.59
C ASN A 58 10.81 10.77 6.99
N ILE A 59 10.73 9.44 7.12
CA ILE A 59 10.79 8.77 8.42
C ILE A 59 12.11 9.15 9.11
N ILE A 60 13.24 9.02 8.42
CA ILE A 60 14.57 9.37 8.96
C ILE A 60 14.62 10.84 9.36
N ASN A 61 14.14 11.75 8.52
CA ASN A 61 14.14 13.18 8.81
C ASN A 61 13.30 13.52 10.06
N THR A 62 12.13 12.87 10.22
CA THR A 62 11.32 13.02 11.43
C THR A 62 11.99 12.46 12.68
N MET A 63 12.82 11.41 12.55
CA MET A 63 13.61 10.87 13.65
C MET A 63 14.73 11.83 14.06
N THR A 64 15.40 12.48 13.10
CA THR A 64 16.52 13.40 13.40
C THR A 64 16.07 14.75 13.98
N THR A 65 14.83 15.16 13.71
CA THR A 65 14.30 16.48 14.13
C THR A 65 13.53 16.45 15.45
N ARG A 66 13.11 15.27 15.94
CA ARG A 66 12.38 15.12 17.20
C ARG A 66 13.32 14.77 18.36
N ASP A 67 13.04 15.37 19.52
CA ASP A 67 13.80 15.22 20.77
C ASP A 67 13.97 13.73 21.16
N LYS A 68 15.13 13.36 21.71
CA LYS A 68 15.59 11.96 21.94
C LYS A 68 14.64 11.10 22.78
N ARG A 69 13.64 11.71 23.43
CA ARG A 69 12.60 11.03 24.22
C ARG A 69 11.57 10.26 23.38
N TYR A 70 11.46 10.53 22.07
CA TYR A 70 10.56 9.81 21.16
C TYR A 70 11.16 8.49 20.60
N TYR A 71 12.42 8.18 20.92
CA TYR A 71 13.13 6.99 20.40
C TYR A 71 12.62 5.66 20.98
N ASN A 72 11.92 5.67 22.11
CA ASN A 72 11.59 4.42 22.80
C ASN A 72 10.36 3.67 22.24
N GLU A 73 9.63 4.22 21.26
CA GLU A 73 8.35 3.65 20.80
C GLU A 73 8.27 3.35 19.28
N HIS A 74 9.35 3.51 18.52
CA HIS A 74 9.44 3.43 17.04
C HIS A 74 8.28 2.70 16.31
N PRO A 75 7.13 3.36 16.08
CA PRO A 75 5.98 2.71 15.44
C PRO A 75 6.29 2.36 13.98
N ASP A 76 7.27 3.04 13.38
CA ASP A 76 7.61 2.92 11.96
C ASP A 76 8.73 1.90 11.66
N LEU A 77 9.34 1.27 12.68
CA LEU A 77 10.44 0.31 12.45
C LEU A 77 10.01 -0.83 11.52
N HIS A 78 8.78 -1.31 11.69
CA HIS A 78 8.22 -2.33 10.82
C HIS A 78 8.07 -1.83 9.38
N ILE A 79 7.78 -0.54 9.16
CA ILE A 79 7.65 0.05 7.82
C ILE A 79 9.03 0.17 7.17
N ILE A 80 10.04 0.60 7.92
CA ILE A 80 11.43 0.66 7.46
C ILE A 80 11.91 -0.73 7.00
N ASN A 81 11.67 -1.76 7.81
CA ASN A 81 12.04 -3.14 7.45
C ASN A 81 11.35 -3.60 6.17
N ARG A 82 10.06 -3.26 5.98
CA ARG A 82 9.32 -3.57 4.75
C ARG A 82 9.84 -2.81 3.53
N ILE A 83 10.22 -1.55 3.70
CA ILE A 83 10.86 -0.76 2.63
C ILE A 83 12.19 -1.41 2.22
N ASN A 84 13.04 -1.77 3.19
CA ASN A 84 14.32 -2.42 2.90
C ASN A 84 14.14 -3.77 2.19
N GLN A 85 13.17 -4.58 2.62
CA GLN A 85 12.80 -5.83 1.94
C GLN A 85 12.35 -5.58 0.50
N LEU A 86 11.51 -4.56 0.27
CA LEU A 86 11.07 -4.18 -1.07
C LEU A 86 12.25 -3.73 -1.95
N GLU A 87 13.17 -2.92 -1.44
CA GLU A 87 14.32 -2.45 -2.20
C GLU A 87 15.26 -3.60 -2.58
N HIS A 88 15.53 -4.50 -1.64
CA HIS A 88 16.30 -5.71 -1.92
C HIS A 88 15.64 -6.54 -3.01
N TYR A 89 14.32 -6.76 -2.89
CA TYR A 89 13.55 -7.51 -3.87
C TYR A 89 13.63 -6.89 -5.26
N ILE A 90 13.44 -5.56 -5.37
CA ILE A 90 13.52 -4.84 -6.66
C ILE A 90 14.90 -4.97 -7.29
N GLN A 91 15.97 -4.96 -6.50
CA GLN A 91 17.35 -5.11 -7.00
C GLN A 91 17.60 -6.50 -7.56
N GLU A 92 17.17 -7.55 -6.85
CA GLU A 92 17.38 -8.95 -7.27
C GLU A 92 16.45 -9.37 -8.42
N ASN A 93 15.21 -8.90 -8.43
CA ASN A 93 14.15 -9.39 -9.31
C ASN A 93 13.76 -8.38 -10.41
N ARG A 94 14.63 -7.43 -10.73
CA ARG A 94 14.33 -6.35 -11.70
C ARG A 94 13.89 -6.83 -13.08
N LYS A 95 14.23 -8.07 -13.46
CA LYS A 95 13.90 -8.70 -14.75
C LYS A 95 12.71 -9.67 -14.69
N GLN A 96 12.17 -9.96 -13.50
CA GLN A 96 11.00 -10.85 -13.36
C GLN A 96 9.72 -10.12 -13.79
N ASN A 97 8.74 -10.90 -14.28
CA ASN A 97 7.43 -10.39 -14.70
C ASN A 97 6.51 -10.16 -13.50
N ASP A 98 6.98 -9.35 -12.56
CA ASP A 98 6.25 -8.96 -11.36
C ASP A 98 5.44 -7.69 -11.59
N TYR A 99 4.29 -7.63 -10.96
CA TYR A 99 3.38 -6.50 -11.00
C TYR A 99 3.54 -5.68 -9.73
N TYR A 100 3.84 -4.40 -9.91
CA TYR A 100 3.93 -3.45 -8.81
C TYR A 100 2.70 -2.56 -8.85
N LEU A 101 1.91 -2.56 -7.78
CA LEU A 101 0.69 -1.78 -7.68
C LEU A 101 0.85 -0.72 -6.60
N ALA A 102 0.36 0.48 -6.86
CA ALA A 102 0.11 1.50 -5.86
C ALA A 102 -1.39 1.54 -5.58
N TRP A 103 -1.79 1.38 -4.32
CA TRP A 103 -3.17 1.61 -3.92
C TRP A 103 -3.36 3.08 -3.54
N MET A 104 -4.25 3.73 -4.27
CA MET A 104 -4.50 5.18 -4.27
C MET A 104 -6.01 5.46 -4.19
N PRO A 105 -6.67 5.12 -3.06
CA PRO A 105 -8.10 5.34 -2.91
C PRO A 105 -8.44 6.83 -3.00
N LYS A 106 -9.69 7.12 -3.38
CA LYS A 106 -10.15 8.50 -3.54
C LYS A 106 -10.17 9.22 -2.18
N CYS A 107 -9.35 10.25 -2.02
CA CYS A 107 -9.50 11.15 -0.88
C CYS A 107 -10.79 11.98 -1.04
N LYS A 108 -11.56 12.15 0.04
CA LYS A 108 -12.80 12.94 0.02
C LYS A 108 -12.60 14.38 -0.47
N TYR A 109 -11.39 14.92 -0.29
CA TYR A 109 -11.04 16.30 -0.64
C TYR A 109 -10.09 16.40 -1.84
N GLY A 110 -9.96 15.34 -2.63
CA GLY A 110 -9.30 15.39 -3.95
C GLY A 110 -7.79 15.16 -3.98
N SER A 111 -7.12 14.94 -2.83
CA SER A 111 -5.71 14.53 -2.86
C SER A 111 -5.55 13.13 -3.45
N LYS A 112 -4.42 12.92 -4.14
CA LYS A 112 -4.01 11.61 -4.68
C LYS A 112 -2.78 11.15 -3.91
N ASP A 113 -3.01 10.30 -2.92
CA ASP A 113 -1.95 9.80 -2.05
C ASP A 113 -1.77 8.30 -2.32
N VAL A 114 -0.51 7.84 -2.36
CA VAL A 114 -0.21 6.40 -2.33
C VAL A 114 -0.28 5.96 -0.88
N LEU A 115 -1.22 5.07 -0.57
CA LEU A 115 -1.38 4.55 0.78
C LEU A 115 -0.63 3.23 0.96
N PHE A 116 -0.55 2.40 -0.08
CA PHE A 116 0.14 1.12 -0.02
C PHE A 116 0.89 0.84 -1.33
N LEU A 117 2.07 0.23 -1.22
CA LEU A 117 2.75 -0.42 -2.32
C LEU A 117 2.55 -1.93 -2.21
N ILE A 118 2.20 -2.57 -3.32
CA ILE A 118 1.91 -4.00 -3.38
C ILE A 118 2.77 -4.61 -4.50
N VAL A 119 3.42 -5.73 -4.20
CA VAL A 119 4.11 -6.56 -5.19
C VAL A 119 3.34 -7.86 -5.35
N CYS A 120 2.90 -8.11 -6.58
CA CYS A 120 2.20 -9.32 -6.97
C CYS A 120 3.01 -10.05 -8.03
N GLN A 121 2.97 -11.37 -8.00
CA GLN A 121 3.48 -12.21 -9.08
C GLN A 121 2.33 -13.00 -9.70
N THR A 122 2.37 -13.14 -11.03
CA THR A 122 1.39 -13.95 -11.76
C THR A 122 1.82 -15.41 -11.79
N THR A 123 0.86 -16.30 -11.65
CA THR A 123 0.98 -17.75 -11.86
C THR A 123 -0.01 -18.18 -12.93
N ASN A 124 0.06 -19.45 -13.36
CA ASN A 124 -0.86 -19.99 -14.36
C ASN A 124 -2.34 -19.95 -13.92
N THR A 125 -2.61 -19.87 -12.62
CA THR A 125 -3.96 -19.98 -12.03
C THR A 125 -4.44 -18.71 -11.33
N GLY A 126 -3.62 -17.66 -11.23
CA GLY A 126 -3.99 -16.44 -10.52
C GLY A 126 -2.83 -15.54 -10.17
N PHE A 127 -3.09 -14.60 -9.25
CA PHE A 127 -2.09 -13.70 -8.68
C PHE A 127 -1.81 -14.10 -7.24
N TYR A 128 -0.56 -14.02 -6.81
CA TYR A 128 -0.27 -14.06 -5.38
C TYR A 128 0.44 -12.80 -4.93
N VAL A 129 0.10 -12.34 -3.73
CA VAL A 129 0.62 -11.12 -3.14
C VAL A 129 1.86 -11.47 -2.31
N LYS A 130 3.02 -10.94 -2.70
CA LYS A 130 4.29 -11.16 -2.00
C LYS A 130 4.55 -10.12 -0.91
N HIS A 131 4.39 -8.85 -1.27
CA HIS A 131 4.72 -7.74 -0.39
C HIS A 131 3.59 -6.72 -0.34
N VAL A 132 3.27 -6.26 0.86
CA VAL A 132 2.36 -5.13 1.09
C VAL A 132 3.05 -4.18 2.06
N ILE A 133 3.35 -2.97 1.59
CA ILE A 133 4.06 -1.95 2.33
C ILE A 133 3.11 -0.79 2.58
N PRO A 134 2.68 -0.54 3.83
CA PRO A 134 1.87 0.61 4.15
C PRO A 134 2.73 1.88 4.10
N SER A 135 2.10 2.98 3.69
CA SER A 135 2.66 4.32 3.82
C SER A 135 2.82 4.66 5.31
N PRO A 136 3.91 5.33 5.73
CA PRO A 136 4.08 5.81 7.11
C PRO A 136 3.05 6.87 7.50
N TYR A 137 2.27 7.38 6.53
CA TYR A 137 1.23 8.38 6.76
C TYR A 137 -0.17 7.79 6.79
N TRP A 138 -0.29 6.49 6.51
CA TRP A 138 -1.55 5.79 6.58
C TRP A 138 -1.90 5.46 8.04
N SER A 139 -3.18 5.58 8.37
CA SER A 139 -3.74 5.16 9.65
C SER A 139 -5.11 4.50 9.40
N PRO A 140 -5.47 3.46 10.17
CA PRO A 140 -6.74 2.74 10.01
C PRO A 140 -7.99 3.63 10.03
N ASP A 141 -7.97 4.73 10.79
CA ASP A 141 -9.11 5.67 10.86
C ASP A 141 -9.34 6.43 9.54
N GLN A 142 -8.33 6.48 8.65
CA GLN A 142 -8.46 7.17 7.37
C GLN A 142 -9.19 6.30 6.34
N ILE A 143 -8.84 5.01 6.32
CA ILE A 143 -9.45 3.93 5.55
C ILE A 143 -8.90 2.59 6.06
N GLY A 144 -9.77 1.60 6.26
CA GLY A 144 -9.36 0.27 6.72
C GLY A 144 -8.60 -0.52 5.66
N SER A 145 -7.64 -1.34 6.07
CA SER A 145 -6.88 -2.20 5.15
C SER A 145 -7.73 -3.29 4.50
N CYS A 146 -8.94 -3.56 5.00
CA CYS A 146 -9.89 -4.46 4.35
C CYS A 146 -10.39 -3.92 3.00
N GLU A 147 -10.40 -2.60 2.82
CA GLU A 147 -10.73 -1.99 1.52
C GLU A 147 -9.63 -2.25 0.48
N LEU A 148 -8.36 -2.34 0.92
CA LEU A 148 -7.27 -2.82 0.05
C LEU A 148 -7.50 -4.28 -0.35
N LYS A 149 -7.89 -5.15 0.60
CA LYS A 149 -8.22 -6.56 0.30
C LYS A 149 -9.33 -6.65 -0.75
N ARG A 150 -10.41 -5.89 -0.59
CA ARG A 150 -11.50 -5.80 -1.59
C ARG A 150 -11.01 -5.30 -2.94
N ALA A 151 -10.16 -4.27 -2.97
CA ALA A 151 -9.58 -3.76 -4.20
C ALA A 151 -8.78 -4.85 -4.92
N LEU A 152 -7.97 -5.61 -4.19
CA LEU A 152 -7.22 -6.75 -4.72
C LEU A 152 -8.18 -7.82 -5.22
N GLU A 153 -9.10 -8.34 -4.41
CA GLU A 153 -10.07 -9.38 -4.80
C GLU A 153 -10.93 -8.97 -6.02
N SER A 154 -11.20 -7.67 -6.19
CA SER A 154 -11.91 -7.16 -7.36
C SER A 154 -11.06 -7.06 -8.63
N LEU A 155 -9.73 -7.16 -8.53
CA LEU A 155 -8.80 -7.18 -9.66
C LEU A 155 -8.76 -8.56 -10.33
N ASN A 156 -8.79 -9.64 -9.53
CA ASN A 156 -8.83 -11.01 -10.02
C ASN A 156 -9.58 -11.91 -9.04
N SER A 157 -10.40 -12.82 -9.56
CA SER A 157 -11.17 -13.80 -8.77
C SER A 157 -10.31 -14.85 -8.05
N SER A 158 -9.07 -15.06 -8.51
CA SER A 158 -8.12 -16.02 -7.94
C SER A 158 -6.88 -15.27 -7.42
N ILE A 159 -6.98 -14.76 -6.19
CA ILE A 159 -5.87 -14.12 -5.48
C ILE A 159 -5.49 -14.94 -4.26
N ASP A 160 -4.20 -15.27 -4.20
CA ASP A 160 -3.59 -15.97 -3.08
C ASP A 160 -2.84 -14.98 -2.17
N PHE A 161 -3.22 -15.00 -0.88
CA PHE A 161 -2.61 -14.20 0.18
C PHE A 161 -1.72 -15.01 1.12
N THR A 162 -1.52 -16.31 0.88
CA THR A 162 -0.81 -17.23 1.78
C THR A 162 0.60 -16.72 2.10
N VAL A 163 1.37 -16.34 1.07
CA VAL A 163 2.73 -15.79 1.24
C VAL A 163 2.73 -14.50 2.05
N LEU A 164 1.76 -13.62 1.82
CA LEU A 164 1.61 -12.39 2.61
C LEU A 164 1.31 -12.71 4.08
N TYR A 165 0.44 -13.68 4.36
CA TYR A 165 0.06 -14.05 5.71
C TYR A 165 1.16 -14.73 6.50
N ASP A 166 2.02 -15.51 5.83
CA ASP A 166 3.18 -16.14 6.45
C ASP A 166 4.25 -15.11 6.81
N THR A 167 4.34 -14.03 6.03
CA THR A 167 5.33 -12.96 6.25
C THR A 167 4.81 -11.79 7.09
N ASP A 168 3.50 -11.56 7.17
CA ASP A 168 2.87 -10.50 7.94
C ASP A 168 1.55 -10.92 8.59
N MET A 169 1.65 -11.39 9.83
CA MET A 169 0.49 -11.84 10.61
C MET A 169 -0.56 -10.75 10.85
N ARG A 170 -0.20 -9.46 10.73
CA ARG A 170 -1.15 -8.36 11.00
C ARG A 170 -2.26 -8.31 9.97
N TYR A 171 -1.96 -8.55 8.69
CA TYR A 171 -2.99 -8.63 7.66
C TYR A 171 -3.81 -9.91 7.79
N LYS A 172 -3.18 -11.04 8.14
CA LYS A 172 -3.90 -12.29 8.44
C LYS A 172 -4.97 -12.09 9.51
N LEU A 173 -4.62 -11.41 10.61
CA LEU A 173 -5.54 -11.11 11.70
C LEU A 173 -6.59 -10.06 11.29
N ALA A 174 -6.18 -8.93 10.73
CA ALA A 174 -7.10 -7.85 10.37
C ALA A 174 -8.16 -8.27 9.34
N TRP A 175 -7.78 -9.12 8.38
CA TRP A 175 -8.68 -9.52 7.30
C TRP A 175 -9.52 -10.76 7.63
N SER A 176 -9.13 -11.57 8.62
CA SER A 176 -9.94 -12.69 9.11
C SER A 176 -11.03 -12.23 10.06
N THR A 177 -10.73 -11.31 10.99
CA THR A 177 -11.74 -10.75 11.90
C THR A 177 -12.82 -9.96 11.18
N TRP A 178 -12.45 -9.26 10.11
CA TRP A 178 -13.41 -8.53 9.28
C TRP A 178 -14.43 -9.44 8.59
N ASN A 179 -14.02 -10.62 8.13
CA ASN A 179 -14.95 -11.59 7.55
C ASN A 179 -15.98 -12.06 8.59
N ILE A 180 -15.56 -12.26 9.84
CA ILE A 180 -16.45 -12.67 10.94
C ILE A 180 -17.48 -11.57 11.22
N LEU A 181 -17.05 -10.31 11.34
CA LEU A 181 -17.93 -9.18 11.61
C LEU A 181 -18.97 -8.98 10.51
N ASN A 182 -18.58 -9.09 9.24
CA ASN A 182 -19.53 -8.99 8.14
C ASN A 182 -20.53 -10.15 8.10
N SER A 183 -20.11 -11.37 8.46
CA SER A 183 -21.00 -12.54 8.51
C SER A 183 -22.01 -12.51 9.66
N MET A 184 -21.79 -11.69 10.69
CA MET A 184 -22.74 -11.49 11.79
C MET A 184 -23.79 -10.40 11.51
N HIS A 185 -23.58 -9.60 10.45
CA HIS A 185 -24.46 -8.49 10.06
C HIS A 185 -25.20 -8.75 8.73
N SER A 186 -25.01 -9.92 8.13
CA SER A 186 -25.75 -10.43 6.97
C SER A 186 -26.78 -11.46 7.40
#